data_AF-A0A2I2KXA0-F1
#
_entry.id   AF-A0A2I2KXA0-F1
#
_cell.length_a   1.000
_cell.length_b   1.000
_cell.length_c   1.000
_cell.angle_alpha   90.00
_cell.angle_beta   90.00
_cell.angle_gamma   90.00
#
_symmetry.space_group_name_H-M   'P 1'
#
loop_
_entity.id
_entity.type
_entity.pdbx_description
1 polymer ?
#
loop_
_entity_poly.entity_id
_entity_poly.type
_entity_poly.pdbx_seq_one_letter_code
_entity_poly.pdbx_strand_id
1 'polypeptide(L)' 'MVRSVTASQTAQAFCLAGTFAIGGGALVPAGGDPVRDTSPIGGTTSSPAIGWQASHNANTDITAYVICAP' A
#
# COMPACT_ATOMS: atom_id res chain seq x y z
N MET A 1 -0.24 1.59 13.93
CA MET A 1 0.18 2.88 13.32
C MET A 1 -0.15 2.88 11.84
N VAL A 2 -0.39 4.04 11.23
CA VAL A 2 -0.60 4.16 9.77
C VAL A 2 0.67 4.72 9.13
N ARG A 3 1.10 4.15 8.01
CA ARG A 3 2.18 4.69 7.16
C ARG A 3 1.67 4.85 5.73
N SER A 4 2.27 5.79 4.99
CA SER A 4 1.90 6.03 3.60
C SER A 4 3.11 6.37 2.75
N VAL A 5 3.01 6.06 1.45
CA VAL A 5 3.99 6.43 0.43
C VAL A 5 3.23 6.90 -0.80
N THR A 6 3.67 8.02 -1.38
CA THR A 6 3.18 8.50 -2.67
C THR A 6 4.23 8.26 -3.73
N ALA A 7 3.83 7.70 -4.86
CA ALA A 7 4.68 7.52 -6.02
C ALA A 7 3.81 7.52 -7.28
N SER A 8 4.42 7.73 -8.43
CA SER A 8 3.73 7.69 -9.71
C SER A 8 3.49 6.23 -10.12
N GLN A 9 2.28 5.92 -10.60
CA GLN A 9 1.84 4.60 -11.08
C GLN A 9 1.76 3.49 -10.03
N THR A 10 2.80 3.28 -9.22
CA THR A 10 2.87 2.25 -8.18
C THR A 10 3.51 2.81 -6.91
N ALA A 11 2.78 2.73 -5.80
CA ALA A 11 3.25 3.11 -4.48
C ALA A 11 3.26 1.90 -3.54
N GLN A 12 4.28 1.84 -2.67
CA GLN A 12 4.47 0.74 -1.72
C GLN A 12 4.77 1.31 -0.33
N ALA A 13 3.89 1.04 0.63
CA ALA A 13 4.07 1.44 2.01
C ALA A 13 4.41 0.21 2.86
N PHE A 14 5.55 0.24 3.56
CA PHE A 14 6.01 -0.86 4.41
C PHE A 14 5.75 -0.57 5.88
N CYS A 15 5.61 -1.62 6.68
CA CYS A 15 5.65 -1.54 8.13
C CYS A 15 7.09 -1.42 8.63
N LEU A 16 7.28 -0.99 9.88
CA LEU A 16 8.62 -0.98 10.48
C LEU A 16 9.00 -2.41 10.87
N ALA A 17 10.30 -2.67 11.00
CA ALA A 17 10.79 -3.95 11.50
C ALA A 17 10.14 -4.26 12.86
N GLY A 18 9.70 -5.52 13.03
CA GLY A 18 8.98 -5.95 14.24
C GLY A 18 7.50 -5.56 14.28
N THR A 19 6.91 -5.11 13.15
CA THR A 19 5.47 -4.89 13.01
C THR A 19 4.95 -5.52 11.72
N PHE A 20 3.67 -5.83 11.66
CA PHE A 20 3.03 -6.46 10.50
C PHE A 20 1.85 -5.65 9.96
N ALA A 21 1.62 -5.77 8.65
CA ALA A 21 0.49 -5.15 7.97
C ALA A 21 -0.79 -5.94 8.24
N ILE A 22 -1.78 -5.27 8.83
CA ILE A 22 -3.11 -5.82 9.12
C ILE A 22 -4.19 -5.30 8.16
N GLY A 23 -3.82 -4.35 7.30
CA GLY A 23 -4.68 -3.77 6.29
C GLY A 23 -3.98 -2.62 5.58
N GLY A 24 -4.61 -2.14 4.53
CA GLY A 24 -4.13 -0.99 3.78
C GLY A 24 -5.13 -0.57 2.72
N GLY A 25 -4.72 0.38 1.90
CA GLY A 25 -5.56 0.92 0.86
C GLY A 25 -4.82 1.92 0.00
N ALA A 26 -5.58 2.61 -0.85
CA ALA A 26 -5.07 3.55 -1.83
C ALA A 26 -5.89 4.84 -1.82
N LEU A 27 -5.22 5.97 -2.04
CA LEU A 27 -5.85 7.23 -2.41
C LEU A 27 -5.28 7.69 -3.74
N VAL A 28 -6.17 8.03 -4.66
CA VAL A 28 -5.84 8.69 -5.92
C VAL A 28 -6.38 10.12 -5.85
N PRO A 29 -5.61 11.15 -6.27
CA PRO A 29 -6.10 12.51 -6.36
C PRO A 29 -7.38 12.63 -7.19
N ALA A 30 -8.20 13.63 -6.91
CA ALA A 30 -9.42 13.87 -7.68
C ALA A 30 -9.09 14.06 -9.17
N GLY A 31 -9.77 13.30 -10.04
CA GLY A 31 -9.50 13.29 -11.47
C GLY A 31 -8.33 12.40 -11.91
N GLY A 32 -7.70 11.67 -10.99
CA GLY A 32 -6.71 10.64 -11.32
C GLY A 32 -7.35 9.31 -11.75
N ASP A 33 -6.50 8.40 -12.20
CA ASP A 33 -6.92 7.11 -12.75
C ASP A 33 -7.42 6.13 -11.68
N PRO A 34 -8.37 5.25 -12.03
CA PRO A 34 -8.86 4.26 -11.08
C PRO A 34 -7.74 3.34 -10.60
N VAL A 35 -7.75 3.04 -9.29
CA VAL A 35 -6.86 2.04 -8.69
C VAL A 35 -7.12 0.69 -9.35
N ARG A 36 -6.05 0.07 -9.86
CA ARG A 36 -6.10 -1.25 -10.50
C ARG A 36 -5.82 -2.36 -9.51
N ASP A 37 -4.84 -2.15 -8.63
CA ASP A 37 -4.46 -3.14 -7.63
C ASP A 37 -4.25 -2.47 -6.29
N THR A 38 -4.73 -3.13 -5.25
CA THR A 38 -4.43 -2.80 -3.86
C THR A 38 -4.31 -4.10 -3.09
N SER A 39 -3.09 -4.42 -2.67
CA SER A 39 -2.77 -5.76 -2.17
C SER A 39 -1.69 -5.71 -1.10
N PRO A 40 -1.69 -6.67 -0.15
CA PRO A 40 -0.60 -6.80 0.82
C PRO A 40 0.71 -7.14 0.11
N ILE A 41 1.83 -6.61 0.62
CA ILE A 41 3.17 -6.99 0.19
C ILE A 41 3.69 -8.09 1.10
N GLY A 42 4.08 -9.20 0.49
CA GLY A 42 4.48 -10.41 1.21
C GLY A 42 3.28 -11.04 1.92
N GLY A 43 3.58 -11.76 3.01
CA GLY A 43 2.58 -12.53 3.73
C GLY A 43 2.21 -13.83 3.00
N THR A 44 1.98 -14.87 3.77
CA THR A 44 1.50 -16.18 3.31
C THR A 44 0.48 -16.69 4.31
N THR A 45 0.09 -17.96 4.20
CA THR A 45 -0.69 -18.63 5.24
C THR A 45 0.09 -18.81 6.56
N SER A 46 1.42 -18.67 6.55
CA SER A 46 2.29 -18.90 7.71
C SER A 46 3.11 -17.67 8.13
N SER A 47 3.05 -16.57 7.40
CA SER A 47 3.71 -15.31 7.76
C SER A 47 2.79 -14.12 7.49
N PRO A 48 2.79 -13.08 8.34
CA PRO A 48 1.98 -11.90 8.09
C PRO A 48 2.55 -11.05 6.95
N ALA A 49 1.70 -10.23 6.33
CA ALA A 49 2.14 -9.23 5.38
C ALA A 49 3.02 -8.16 6.05
N ILE A 50 3.92 -7.54 5.29
CA ILE A 50 4.86 -6.53 5.80
C ILE A 50 4.63 -5.14 5.22
N GLY A 51 3.67 -5.02 4.31
CA GLY A 51 3.37 -3.76 3.63
C GLY A 51 2.09 -3.84 2.84
N TRP A 52 1.81 -2.76 2.12
CA TRP A 52 0.70 -2.64 1.20
C TRP A 52 1.16 -1.94 -0.07
N GLN A 53 0.72 -2.44 -1.22
CA GLN A 53 0.94 -1.79 -2.50
C GLN A 53 -0.36 -1.24 -3.06
N ALA A 54 -0.22 -0.20 -3.86
CA ALA A 54 -1.29 0.33 -4.68
C ALA A 54 -0.73 0.66 -6.06
N SER A 55 -1.47 0.30 -7.12
CA SER A 55 -1.09 0.65 -8.49
C SER A 55 -2.29 1.03 -9.36
N HIS A 56 -2.04 1.81 -10.40
CA HIS A 56 -2.95 2.13 -11.50
C HIS A 56 -2.16 2.20 -12.81
N ASN A 57 -2.83 2.36 -13.95
CA ASN A 57 -2.17 2.27 -15.27
C ASN A 57 -1.48 3.56 -15.72
N ALA A 58 -1.94 4.71 -15.22
CA ALA A 58 -1.38 5.99 -15.63
C ALA A 58 -0.12 6.37 -14.86
N ASN A 59 0.65 7.29 -15.43
CA ASN A 59 1.82 7.89 -14.78
C ASN A 59 1.42 9.12 -13.93
N THR A 60 0.36 8.97 -13.14
CA THR A 60 -0.11 9.95 -12.15
C THR A 60 0.21 9.47 -10.73
N ASP A 61 0.11 10.35 -9.74
CA ASP A 61 0.44 9.99 -8.37
C ASP A 61 -0.66 9.16 -7.71
N ILE A 62 -0.23 8.14 -6.98
CA ILE A 62 -1.05 7.32 -6.09
C ILE A 62 -0.41 7.24 -4.72
N THR A 63 -1.22 7.31 -3.67
CA THR A 63 -0.77 7.12 -2.28
C THR A 63 -1.21 5.76 -1.79
N ALA A 64 -0.26 4.89 -1.44
CA ALA A 64 -0.51 3.64 -0.72
C ALA A 64 -0.50 3.91 0.79
N TYR A 65 -1.46 3.34 1.51
CA TYR A 65 -1.54 3.35 2.97
C TYR A 65 -1.42 1.94 3.52
N VAL A 66 -0.72 1.78 4.64
CA VAL A 66 -0.63 0.53 5.39
C VAL A 66 -0.91 0.78 6.87
N ILE A 67 -1.71 -0.10 7.48
CA ILE A 67 -1.96 -0.17 8.91
C ILE A 67 -1.05 -1.25 9.50
N CYS A 68 -0.14 -0.83 10.37
CA CYS A 68 0.83 -1.71 11.01
C CYS A 68 0.48 -1.95 12.48
N ALA A 69 0.56 -3.21 12.91
CA ALA A 69 0.41 -3.65 14.29
C ALA A 69 1.70 -4.30 14.82
N PRO A 70 2.00 -4.20 16.14
CA PRO A 70 3.13 -4.88 16.76
C PRO A 70 3.00 -6.40 16.72
#